data_AF-A0A2R6R1Q1-F1
#
_entry.id   AF-A0A2R6R1Q1-F1
#
_cell.length_a   1.000
_cell.length_b   1.000
_cell.length_c   1.000
_cell.angle_alpha   90.00
_cell.angle_beta   90.00
_cell.angle_gamma   90.00
#
_symmetry.space_group_name_H-M   'P 1'
#
loop_
_entity.id
_entity.type
_entity.pdbx_description
1 polymer ?
#
loop_
_entity_poly.entity_id
_entity_poly.type
_entity_poly.pdbx_seq_one_letter_code
_entity_poly.pdbx_strand_id
1 'polypeptide(L)'
;MFESTKSPTSVLDESQPESKSSKLLGPVDDSSIRLVDTEDRIVVYFTSLRGIRRTYEDCCAVRMILSGFRVMVDQRDISMDLEKELQSVLGEKNVNLPQVFIRGKYIGGAYAIKQ
;
A
#
# COMPACT_ATOMS: atom_id res chain seq x y z
N MET A 1 6.89 -66.19 1.09
CA MET A 1 7.59 -65.90 2.36
C MET A 1 7.77 -64.40 2.47
N PHE A 2 6.88 -63.74 3.25
CA PHE A 2 7.05 -62.55 4.12
C PHE A 2 7.68 -61.24 3.59
N GLU A 3 6.82 -60.26 3.30
CA GLU A 3 6.48 -59.02 4.02
C GLU A 3 7.53 -58.14 4.78
N SER A 4 7.54 -56.85 4.39
CA SER A 4 7.64 -55.58 5.15
C SER A 4 8.91 -55.15 5.91
N THR A 5 9.46 -53.96 5.58
CA THR A 5 9.10 -52.66 6.19
C THR A 5 10.01 -51.49 5.76
N LYS A 6 9.37 -50.31 5.71
CA LYS A 6 9.85 -48.93 6.01
C LYS A 6 10.29 -47.99 4.87
N SER A 7 9.45 -46.97 4.71
CA SER A 7 9.50 -45.72 3.94
C SER A 7 10.25 -44.60 4.68
N PRO A 8 10.13 -43.32 4.29
CA PRO A 8 10.54 -42.63 3.05
C PRO A 8 11.46 -41.43 3.41
N THR A 9 11.79 -40.55 2.46
CA THR A 9 11.77 -39.06 2.57
C THR A 9 12.81 -38.45 1.63
N SER A 10 12.32 -37.71 0.65
CA SER A 10 13.11 -36.94 -0.31
C SER A 10 13.01 -35.45 -0.01
N VAL A 11 14.17 -34.81 0.04
CA VAL A 11 14.55 -33.45 -0.39
C VAL A 11 13.96 -32.19 0.28
N LEU A 12 14.90 -31.43 0.89
CA LEU A 12 15.19 -29.99 0.82
C LEU A 12 14.02 -28.98 0.86
N ASP A 13 14.01 -28.10 1.87
CA ASP A 13 14.21 -26.64 1.70
C ASP A 13 14.30 -25.93 3.06
N GLU A 14 15.44 -25.28 3.32
CA GLU A 14 15.62 -24.25 4.34
C GLU A 14 15.21 -22.91 3.71
N SER A 15 14.30 -22.15 4.33
CA SER A 15 14.31 -20.67 4.37
C SER A 15 13.11 -20.08 5.12
N GLN A 16 13.37 -19.41 6.24
CA GLN A 16 12.60 -18.26 6.75
C GLN A 16 13.45 -17.01 6.43
N PRO A 17 12.87 -15.82 6.11
CA PRO A 17 11.90 -15.15 6.97
C PRO A 17 10.71 -14.48 6.25
N GLU A 18 9.67 -14.22 7.04
CA GLU A 18 8.45 -13.52 6.64
C GLU A 18 8.74 -12.14 6.04
N SER A 19 8.53 -12.00 4.74
CA SER A 19 8.38 -10.71 4.06
C SER A 19 7.01 -10.73 3.39
N LYS A 20 6.01 -10.09 4.02
CA LYS A 20 4.68 -9.92 3.45
C LYS A 20 4.75 -8.95 2.27
N SER A 21 5.19 -9.49 1.13
CA SER A 21 5.06 -8.90 -0.19
C SER A 21 3.56 -8.74 -0.45
N SER A 22 3.09 -7.48 -0.50
CA SER A 22 1.76 -7.12 -0.96
C SER A 22 1.60 -7.59 -2.40
N LYS A 23 1.01 -8.77 -2.58
CA LYS A 23 0.63 -9.30 -3.89
C LYS A 23 -0.60 -8.54 -4.38
N LEU A 24 -0.43 -7.65 -5.37
CA LEU A 24 -1.51 -6.97 -6.09
C LEU A 24 -1.75 -7.65 -7.45
N LEU A 25 -2.92 -8.26 -7.63
CA LEU A 25 -3.47 -8.76 -8.91
C LEU A 25 -5.00 -8.45 -8.89
N GLY A 26 -5.68 -8.07 -9.97
CA GLY A 26 -5.33 -8.04 -11.39
C GLY A 26 -6.33 -7.19 -12.20
N PRO A 27 -6.42 -7.38 -13.53
CA PRO A 27 -7.22 -6.54 -14.43
C PRO A 27 -8.69 -6.96 -14.39
N VAL A 28 -9.56 -6.09 -13.92
CA VAL A 28 -11.01 -6.21 -14.19
C VAL A 28 -11.58 -4.83 -14.42
N ASP A 29 -12.22 -4.71 -15.57
CA ASP A 29 -12.90 -3.57 -16.19
C ASP A 29 -13.74 -2.72 -15.19
N ASP A 30 -13.13 -1.65 -14.66
CA ASP A 30 -13.78 -0.39 -14.27
C ASP A 30 -12.67 0.62 -13.96
N SER A 31 -12.79 1.86 -14.41
CA SER A 31 -11.73 2.89 -14.48
C SER A 31 -11.18 3.41 -13.14
N SER A 32 -11.27 2.63 -12.07
CA SER A 32 -10.88 2.99 -10.72
C SER A 32 -9.62 2.22 -10.28
N ILE A 33 -8.57 2.97 -9.93
CA ILE A 33 -7.37 2.42 -9.28
C ILE A 33 -7.79 1.75 -7.97
N ARG A 34 -7.44 0.46 -7.81
CA ARG A 34 -7.76 -0.34 -6.62
C ARG A 34 -6.53 -0.89 -5.92
N LEU A 35 -6.51 -0.78 -4.60
CA LEU A 35 -5.45 -1.29 -3.74
C LEU A 35 -5.97 -2.51 -2.97
N VAL A 36 -5.51 -3.71 -3.36
CA VAL A 36 -5.90 -5.01 -2.78
C VAL A 36 -5.59 -5.05 -1.28
N ASP A 37 -6.45 -5.73 -0.52
CA ASP A 37 -6.40 -5.87 0.94
C ASP A 37 -6.70 -4.57 1.73
N THR A 38 -7.22 -3.54 1.05
CA THR A 38 -7.57 -2.26 1.70
C THR A 38 -9.03 -1.85 1.51
N GLU A 39 -9.88 -2.82 1.13
CA GLU A 39 -11.31 -2.67 0.82
C GLU A 39 -12.15 -2.09 1.99
N ASP A 40 -11.66 -2.14 3.22
CA ASP A 40 -12.35 -1.60 4.41
C ASP A 40 -11.50 -0.61 5.24
N ARG A 41 -10.45 -0.03 4.65
CA ARG A 41 -9.57 0.90 5.37
C ARG A 41 -9.26 2.16 4.55
N ILE A 42 -8.86 3.20 5.26
CA ILE A 42 -8.33 4.42 4.66
C ILE A 42 -6.80 4.29 4.69
N VAL A 43 -6.17 4.39 3.54
CA VAL A 43 -4.72 4.36 3.40
C VAL A 43 -4.24 5.71 2.91
N VAL A 44 -3.28 6.29 3.62
CA VAL A 44 -2.66 7.56 3.28
C VAL A 44 -1.19 7.32 3.05
N TYR A 45 -0.76 7.52 1.82
CA TYR A 45 0.64 7.61 1.47
C TYR A 45 1.14 9.02 1.73
N PHE A 46 2.12 9.15 2.61
CA PHE A 46 2.76 10.42 2.97
C PHE A 46 4.27 10.27 2.82
N THR A 47 4.99 11.40 2.80
CA THR A 47 6.44 11.37 2.97
C THR A 47 6.82 12.17 4.20
N SER A 48 7.72 11.61 5.02
CA SER A 48 8.38 12.35 6.10
C SER A 48 9.51 13.24 5.61
N LEU A 49 9.94 13.10 4.34
CA LEU A 49 11.02 13.88 3.76
C LEU A 49 10.61 15.36 3.63
N ARG A 50 11.28 16.21 4.41
CA ARG A 50 11.05 17.66 4.46
C ARG A 50 11.66 18.44 3.29
N GLY A 51 11.97 17.77 2.17
CA GLY A 51 12.60 18.40 1.00
C GLY A 51 11.71 19.43 0.30
N ILE A 52 10.38 19.27 0.39
CA ILE A 52 9.39 20.15 -0.23
C ILE A 52 8.40 20.62 0.84
N ARG A 53 8.51 21.89 1.26
CA ARG A 53 7.67 22.48 2.32
C ARG A 53 6.17 22.32 2.04
N ARG A 54 5.74 22.58 0.80
CA ARG A 54 4.33 22.43 0.39
C ARG A 54 3.81 21.02 0.66
N THR A 55 4.53 20.01 0.19
CA THR A 55 4.17 18.60 0.38
C THR A 55 4.11 18.21 1.86
N TYR A 56 5.03 18.71 2.68
CA TYR A 56 5.02 18.45 4.11
C TYR A 56 3.79 19.04 4.81
N GLU A 57 3.44 20.29 4.51
CA GLU A 57 2.24 20.95 5.05
C GLU A 57 0.96 20.24 4.61
N ASP A 58 0.90 19.83 3.34
CA ASP A 58 -0.22 19.07 2.78
C ASP A 58 -0.37 17.69 3.42
N CYS A 59 0.72 16.97 3.64
CA CYS A 59 0.71 15.70 4.37
C CYS A 59 0.24 15.88 5.81
N CYS A 60 0.65 16.97 6.46
CA CYS A 60 0.23 17.28 7.83
C CYS A 60 -1.27 17.60 7.89
N ALA A 61 -1.76 18.45 6.98
CA ALA A 61 -3.16 18.85 6.91
C ALA A 61 -4.08 17.65 6.68
N VAL A 62 -3.78 16.80 5.69
CA VAL A 62 -4.59 15.59 5.41
C VAL A 62 -4.62 14.65 6.61
N ARG A 63 -3.47 14.44 7.26
CA ARG A 63 -3.40 13.61 8.46
C ARG A 63 -4.26 14.17 9.58
N MET A 64 -4.24 15.49 9.79
CA MET A 64 -5.00 16.17 10.83
C MET A 64 -6.51 16.08 10.57
N ILE A 65 -6.93 16.28 9.31
CA ILE A 65 -8.32 16.15 8.87
C ILE A 65 -8.83 14.73 9.12
N LEU A 66 -8.12 13.72 8.62
CA LEU A 66 -8.55 12.33 8.77
C LEU A 66 -8.55 11.87 10.23
N SER A 67 -7.61 12.36 11.04
CA SER A 67 -7.58 12.10 12.48
C SER A 67 -8.77 12.71 13.22
N GLY A 68 -9.35 13.81 12.71
CA GLY A 68 -10.55 14.44 13.27
C GLY A 68 -11.82 13.61 13.11
N PHE A 69 -11.88 12.75 12.10
CA PHE A 69 -13.07 11.93 11.79
C PHE A 69 -13.19 10.64 12.62
N ARG A 70 -12.24 10.37 13.54
CA ARG A 70 -12.20 9.14 14.37
C ARG A 70 -12.24 7.84 13.54
N VAL A 71 -11.76 7.90 12.30
CA VAL A 71 -11.64 6.75 11.39
C VAL A 71 -10.25 6.13 11.53
N MET A 72 -10.15 4.82 11.28
CA MET A 72 -8.87 4.12 11.32
C MET A 72 -8.10 4.40 10.02
N VAL A 73 -7.00 5.13 10.13
CA VAL A 73 -6.16 5.55 8.99
C VAL A 73 -4.84 4.80 9.03
N ASP A 74 -4.55 4.03 7.98
CA ASP A 74 -3.25 3.43 7.75
C ASP A 74 -2.32 4.46 7.10
N GLN A 75 -1.30 4.91 7.84
CA GLN A 75 -0.34 5.88 7.35
C GLN A 75 0.89 5.14 6.82
N ARG A 76 1.12 5.20 5.51
CA ARG A 76 2.26 4.58 4.82
C ARG A 76 3.27 5.66 4.47
N ASP A 77 4.46 5.61 5.06
CA ASP A 77 5.56 6.49 4.62
C ASP A 77 6.10 5.97 3.29
N ILE A 78 6.23 6.84 2.29
CA ILE A 78 6.77 6.49 0.98
C ILE A 78 8.28 6.31 1.11
N SER A 79 8.71 5.05 1.01
CA SER A 79 10.09 4.69 0.70
C SER A 79 10.33 4.75 -0.82
N MET A 80 11.60 4.69 -1.24
CA MET A 80 11.97 4.66 -2.65
C MET A 80 11.27 3.54 -3.46
N ASP A 81 10.95 2.42 -2.82
CA ASP A 81 10.30 1.28 -3.49
C ASP A 81 8.77 1.47 -3.58
N LEU A 82 8.17 2.03 -2.54
CA LEU A 82 6.74 2.37 -2.51
C LEU A 82 6.39 3.53 -3.45
N GLU A 83 7.34 4.44 -3.69
CA GLU A 83 7.16 5.54 -4.65
C GLU A 83 6.96 5.00 -6.07
N LYS A 84 7.81 4.05 -6.49
CA LYS A 84 7.74 3.42 -7.81
C LYS A 84 6.45 2.62 -7.99
N GLU A 85 6.02 1.93 -6.94
CA GLU A 85 4.73 1.22 -6.93
C GLU A 85 3.57 2.21 -7.11
N LEU A 86 3.56 3.30 -6.36
CA LEU A 86 2.52 4.32 -6.45
C LEU A 86 2.50 5.01 -7.82
N GLN A 87 3.67 5.29 -8.40
CA GLN A 87 3.81 5.79 -9.77
C GLN A 87 3.26 4.79 -10.81
N SER A 88 3.54 3.49 -10.64
CA SER A 88 3.02 2.44 -11.52
C SER A 88 1.50 2.32 -11.45
N VAL A 89 0.93 2.51 -10.25
CA VAL A 89 -0.50 2.42 -10.00
C VAL A 89 -1.24 3.65 -10.51
N LEU A 90 -0.66 4.84 -10.36
CA LEU A 90 -1.24 6.09 -10.84
C LEU A 90 -0.97 6.34 -12.33
N GLY A 91 0.03 5.67 -12.90
CA GLY A 91 0.50 5.89 -14.27
C GLY A 91 1.28 7.19 -14.47
N GLU A 92 1.65 7.87 -13.38
CA GLU A 92 2.32 9.17 -13.39
C GLU A 92 3.75 9.07 -12.87
N LYS A 93 4.70 9.73 -13.55
CA LYS A 93 6.11 9.81 -13.10
C LYS A 93 6.33 10.71 -11.89
N ASN A 94 5.42 11.65 -11.63
CA ASN A 94 5.54 12.63 -10.55
C ASN A 94 4.26 12.62 -9.73
N VAL A 95 4.25 11.83 -8.67
CA VAL A 95 3.09 11.76 -7.77
C VAL A 95 3.22 12.84 -6.71
N ASN A 96 2.25 13.76 -6.68
CA ASN A 96 2.18 14.74 -5.60
C ASN A 96 1.65 14.09 -4.34
N LEU A 97 2.36 14.23 -3.22
CA LEU A 97 1.92 13.73 -1.93
C LEU A 97 1.17 14.80 -1.14
N PRO A 98 0.33 14.40 -0.18
CA PRO A 98 -0.08 13.03 0.17
C PRO A 98 -1.01 12.41 -0.89
N GLN A 99 -1.10 11.08 -0.95
CA GLN A 99 -2.10 10.36 -1.76
C GLN A 99 -2.98 9.48 -0.90
N VAL A 100 -4.30 9.53 -1.13
CA VAL A 100 -5.30 8.88 -0.28
C VAL A 100 -6.12 7.86 -1.06
N PHE A 101 -6.26 6.69 -0.43
CA PHE A 101 -7.12 5.61 -0.88
C PHE A 101 -8.14 5.30 0.21
N ILE A 102 -9.40 5.11 -0.18
CA ILE A 102 -10.49 4.74 0.72
C ILE A 102 -11.12 3.48 0.16
N ARG A 103 -11.11 2.40 0.94
CA ARG A 103 -11.73 1.13 0.54
C ARG A 103 -11.17 0.62 -0.79
N GLY A 104 -9.85 0.61 -0.90
CA GLY A 104 -9.12 0.30 -2.13
C GLY A 104 -9.18 1.39 -3.20
N LYS A 105 -10.18 2.28 -3.23
CA LYS A 105 -10.36 3.27 -4.29
C LYS A 105 -9.46 4.49 -4.11
N TYR A 106 -8.78 4.90 -5.17
CA TYR A 106 -8.06 6.18 -5.22
C TYR A 106 -9.00 7.38 -5.13
N ILE A 107 -8.75 8.27 -4.17
CA ILE A 107 -9.53 9.50 -3.95
C ILE A 107 -8.78 10.72 -4.48
N GLY A 108 -7.46 10.75 -4.31
CA GLY A 108 -6.62 11.87 -4.71
C GLY A 108 -5.70 12.36 -3.61
N GLY A 109 -5.06 13.49 -3.90
CA GLY A 109 -4.10 14.10 -2.98
C GLY A 109 -4.69 15.17 -2.07
N ALA A 110 -3.84 16.01 -1.49
CA ALA A 110 -4.27 16.99 -0.49
C ALA A 110 -5.39 17.93 -0.95
N TYR A 111 -5.41 18.35 -2.22
CA TYR A 111 -6.47 19.20 -2.75
C TYR A 111 -7.85 18.53 -2.66
N ALA A 112 -7.93 17.22 -2.94
CA ALA A 112 -9.18 16.46 -2.89
C ALA A 112 -9.73 16.31 -1.46
N ILE A 113 -8.86 16.38 -0.44
CA ILE A 113 -9.23 16.18 0.96
C ILE A 113 -9.51 17.49 1.71
N LYS A 114 -8.90 18.60 1.27
CA LYS A 114 -9.00 19.92 1.93
C LYS A 114 -10.21 20.75 1.48
N GLN A 115 -11.14 20.15 0.73
CA GLN A 115 -12.33 20.81 0.17
C GLN A 115 -13.48 20.86 1.18
#